data_AF-A0A9W6JSR8-F1
#
_entry.id   AF-A0A9W6JSR8-F1
#
_cell.length_a   1.000
_cell.length_b   1.000
_cell.length_c   1.000
_cell.angle_alpha   90.00
_cell.angle_beta   90.00
_cell.angle_gamma   90.00
#
_symmetry.space_group_name_H-M   'P 1'
#
loop_
_entity.id
_entity.type
_entity.pdbx_description
1 polymer ?
#
loop_
_entity_poly.entity_id
_entity_poly.type
_entity_poly.pdbx_seq_one_letter_code
_entity_poly.pdbx_strand_id
1 'polypeptide(L)' 'MALLPDHICQADLTSGRLVRVFPGWGGQSGIMHLVLTTRRGLPPAVRAFIDHLAKTFGSLRLDE' A
#
# COMPACT_ATOMS: atom_id res chain seq x y z
N MET A 1 -1.58 -19.25 -11.06
CA MET A 1 -0.53 -18.57 -10.26
C MET A 1 -0.51 -17.11 -10.68
N ALA A 2 -0.52 -16.17 -9.74
CA ALA A 2 -0.57 -14.74 -10.03
C ALA A 2 0.36 -13.98 -9.06
N LEU A 3 0.88 -12.83 -9.50
CA LEU A 3 1.61 -11.89 -8.65
C LEU A 3 0.62 -10.83 -8.17
N LEU A 4 0.40 -10.76 -6.86
CA LEU A 4 -0.60 -9.90 -6.24
C LEU A 4 0.06 -9.04 -5.15
N PRO A 5 -0.41 -7.81 -4.90
CA PRO A 5 0.06 -6.99 -3.79
C PRO A 5 -0.15 -7.67 -2.44
N ASP A 6 0.83 -7.59 -1.54
CA ASP A 6 0.75 -8.28 -0.24
C ASP A 6 -0.45 -7.82 0.61
N HIS A 7 -0.79 -6.53 0.57
CA HIS A 7 -1.84 -5.94 1.41
C HIS A 7 -3.25 -6.50 1.14
N ILE A 8 -3.51 -7.03 -0.06
CA ILE A 8 -4.81 -7.68 -0.38
C ILE A 8 -4.80 -9.17 -0.06
N CYS A 9 -3.62 -9.79 0.02
CA CYS A 9 -3.46 -11.23 0.18
C CYS A 9 -3.44 -11.67 1.65
N GLN A 10 -3.18 -10.77 2.60
CA GLN A 10 -2.96 -11.12 4.01
C GLN A 10 -4.08 -11.99 4.59
N ALA A 11 -5.34 -11.59 4.43
CA ALA A 11 -6.47 -12.33 4.99
C ALA A 11 -6.58 -13.75 4.44
N ASP A 12 -6.35 -13.92 3.13
CA ASP A 12 -6.43 -15.22 2.48
C ASP A 12 -5.22 -16.11 2.80
N LEU A 13 -4.04 -15.51 2.98
CA LEU A 13 -2.84 -16.21 3.44
C LEU A 13 -3.04 -16.71 4.87
N THR A 14 -3.56 -15.86 5.77
CA THR A 14 -3.87 -16.25 7.16
C THR A 14 -4.94 -17.33 7.22
N SER A 15 -5.96 -17.27 6.36
CA SER A 15 -7.01 -18.30 6.32
C SER A 15 -6.62 -19.57 5.55
N GLY A 16 -5.42 -19.63 4.95
CA GLY A 16 -4.97 -20.75 4.13
C GLY A 16 -5.67 -20.90 2.78
N ARG A 17 -6.42 -19.88 2.33
CA ARG A 17 -7.04 -19.84 0.98
C ARG A 17 -6.01 -19.51 -0.09
N LEU A 18 -4.97 -18.77 0.27
CA LEU A 18 -3.79 -18.53 -0.56
C LEU A 18 -2.56 -19.18 0.07
N VAL A 19 -1.63 -19.59 -0.77
CA VAL A 19 -0.31 -20.09 -0.38
C VAL A 19 0.78 -19.42 -1.23
N ARG A 20 1.92 -19.11 -0.61
CA ARG A 20 3.11 -18.63 -1.33
C ARG A 20 3.75 -19.79 -2.07
N VAL A 21 3.73 -19.75 -3.40
CA VAL A 21 4.26 -20.83 -4.26
C VAL A 21 5.77 -20.70 -4.53
N PHE A 22 6.34 -19.51 -4.37
CA PHE A 22 7.78 -19.25 -4.52
C PHE A 22 8.31 -18.44 -3.32
N PRO A 23 8.55 -19.10 -2.17
CA PRO A 23 9.09 -18.41 -1.00
C PRO A 23 10.50 -17.88 -1.31
N GLY A 24 10.72 -16.57 -1.13
CA GLY A 24 11.97 -15.88 -1.43
C GLY A 24 12.02 -15.16 -2.79
N TRP A 25 10.97 -15.30 -3.61
CA TRP A 25 10.82 -14.51 -4.83
C TRP A 25 9.63 -13.54 -4.71
N GLY A 26 9.84 -12.30 -5.15
CA GLY A 26 8.85 -11.24 -5.09
C GLY A 26 8.99 -10.24 -6.24
N GLY A 27 7.93 -9.49 -6.50
CA GLY A 27 7.98 -8.36 -7.42
C GLY A 27 8.72 -7.17 -6.81
N GLN A 28 8.99 -6.16 -7.62
CA GLN A 28 9.54 -4.91 -7.12
C GLN A 28 8.54 -4.20 -6.19
N SER A 29 9.06 -3.58 -5.12
CA SER A 29 8.24 -2.80 -4.19
C SER A 29 7.48 -1.70 -4.93
N GLY A 30 6.17 -1.64 -4.69
CA GLY A 30 5.27 -0.68 -5.32
C GLY A 30 5.30 0.68 -4.62
N ILE A 31 5.14 1.75 -5.40
CA ILE A 31 5.02 3.12 -4.87
C ILE A 31 3.54 3.53 -4.90
N MET A 32 3.00 3.97 -3.76
CA MET A 32 1.67 4.55 -3.68
C MET A 32 1.75 6.07 -3.87
N HIS A 33 1.18 6.57 -4.97
CA HIS A 33 1.13 8.00 -5.26
C HIS A 33 -0.22 8.60 -4.89
N LEU A 34 -0.20 9.73 -4.18
CA LEU A 34 -1.38 10.58 -4.01
C LEU A 34 -1.33 11.73 -5.01
N VAL A 35 -2.26 11.76 -5.96
CA VAL A 35 -2.30 12.74 -7.05
C VAL A 35 -3.40 13.76 -6.79
N LEU A 36 -3.05 15.04 -6.83
CA LEU A 36 -3.96 16.18 -6.63
C LEU A 36 -3.88 17.11 -7.83
N THR A 37 -5.03 17.55 -8.34
CA THR A 37 -5.11 18.40 -9.54
C THR A 37 -5.32 19.89 -9.22
N THR A 38 -5.14 20.30 -7.96
CA THR A 38 -5.50 21.66 -7.53
C THR A 38 -4.58 22.73 -8.12
N ARG A 39 -5.18 23.82 -8.62
CA ARG A 39 -4.46 25.01 -9.14
C ARG A 39 -4.38 26.16 -8.13
N ARG A 40 -5.25 26.15 -7.12
CA ARG A 40 -5.17 27.01 -5.93
C ARG A 40 -4.50 26.18 -4.83
N GLY A 41 -3.68 26.78 -3.97
CA GLY A 41 -2.88 26.06 -2.96
C GLY A 41 -3.67 25.00 -2.16
N LEU A 42 -2.96 24.05 -1.55
CA LEU A 42 -3.56 22.89 -0.88
C LEU A 42 -4.45 23.33 0.31
N PRO A 43 -5.78 23.08 0.29
CA PRO A 43 -6.63 23.43 1.41
C PRO A 43 -6.21 22.72 2.71
N PRO A 44 -6.34 23.35 3.89
CA PRO A 44 -5.92 22.75 5.16
C PRO A 44 -6.54 21.38 5.45
N ALA A 45 -7.81 21.19 5.10
CA ALA A 45 -8.49 19.90 5.24
C ALA A 45 -7.86 18.81 4.36
N VAL A 46 -7.46 19.16 3.13
CA VAL A 46 -6.76 18.23 2.25
C VAL A 46 -5.38 17.92 2.83
N ARG A 47 -4.64 18.92 3.32
CA ARG A 47 -3.35 18.69 3.97
C ARG A 47 -3.47 17.72 5.15
N ALA A 48 -4.45 17.93 6.03
CA ALA A 48 -4.70 17.03 7.15
C ALA A 48 -5.02 15.59 6.68
N PHE A 49 -5.75 15.44 5.58
CA PHE A 49 -6.01 14.12 4.98
C PHE A 49 -4.73 13.48 4.44
N ILE A 50 -3.88 14.23 3.72
CA ILE A 50 -2.58 13.73 3.26
C ILE A 50 -1.74 13.28 4.45
N ASP A 51 -1.64 14.09 5.49
CA ASP A 51 -0.83 13.78 6.68
C ASP A 51 -1.38 12.53 7.41
N HIS A 52 -2.71 12.34 7.43
CA HIS A 52 -3.32 11.11 7.96
C HIS A 52 -2.98 9.89 7.10
N LEU A 53 -3.16 9.97 5.78
CA LEU A 53 -2.80 8.88 4.86
C LEU A 53 -1.31 8.54 4.95
N ALA A 54 -0.44 9.54 5.01
CA ALA A 54 1.00 9.33 5.12
C ALA A 54 1.38 8.64 6.44
N LYS A 55 0.64 8.87 7.54
CA LYS A 55 0.83 8.13 8.79
C LYS A 55 0.31 6.70 8.69
N THR A 56 -0.90 6.52 8.16
CA THR A 56 -1.58 5.21 8.07
C THR A 56 -0.90 4.28 7.07
N PHE A 57 -0.42 4.81 5.94
CA PHE A 57 0.23 4.04 4.88
C PHE A 57 1.76 4.15 4.91
N GLY A 58 2.33 5.17 5.56
CA GLY A 58 3.78 5.25 5.78
C GLY A 58 4.30 4.21 6.76
N SER A 59 3.45 3.73 7.69
CA SER A 59 3.72 2.52 8.48
C SER A 59 3.52 1.22 7.69
N LEU A 60 2.93 1.29 6.49
CA LEU A 60 2.84 0.18 5.55
C LEU A 60 4.10 0.06 4.67
N ARG A 61 5.12 0.90 4.94
CA ARG A 61 6.47 0.75 4.37
C ARG A 61 7.04 -0.55 4.88
N LEU A 62 6.79 -1.58 4.08
CA LEU A 62 7.32 -2.94 4.07
C LEU A 62 8.61 -3.03 4.89
N ASP A 63 8.47 -3.59 6.09
CA ASP A 63 9.53 -4.37 6.69
C ASP A 63 9.96 -5.42 5.65
N GLU A 64 11.26 -5.46 5.35
CA GLU A 64 11.93 -6.58 4.67
C GLU A 64 11.87 -7.85 5.54
#